data_AF-A0A831WVN8-F1
#
_entry.id   AF-A0A831WVN8-F1
#
_cell.length_a   1.000
_cell.length_b   1.000
_cell.length_c   1.000
_cell.angle_alpha   90.00
_cell.angle_beta   90.00
_cell.angle_gamma   90.00
#
_symmetry.space_group_name_H-M   'P 1'
#
loop_
_entity.id
_entity.type
_entity.pdbx_description
1 polymer ?
#
loop_
_entity_poly.entity_id
_entity_poly.type
_entity_poly.pdbx_seq_one_letter_code
_entity_poly.pdbx_strand_id
1 'polypeptide(L)'
;MSDFARCVLVLGGAGLVGSQIARQIAKDLKPETIVIASLFQREVREVVWELRKEFPQVKFEEVWGNIFARKSFSKEDRHLLVESRSRREETYQDLFGDIDKAYEESYLVSIIRQYKPDVIIDAINTATAISYQDVYTGSFLVRQALESVQQAIDANELRRIARARKQAAREIEILLISQAIPQLIRHTQLIYRAMVDAGTRIYLKIGTTGTGGMGLNIPYTHSEDKPSALLMSKTAVAFAHTGLLFLMARTPGGPVVKEIKPGAMIGYKKVSYQTIKDHGHPVYVFASKTETLKNGLRLRLPEENFQRLDELRMVGIDTGENGFFARGEFETITSLNQMEFVTPEEIAWAVVLEIKGSNTGLDVIASIDSAVMNPSYRAGYLRQLAISQLKRLEKTTNSQSVAIGQLGPPELSKLLYEAYLLKTKFKTLDRVIETPSEDIAQSLYRYITRNSIRDTITSIGIPILTPDGGRIIRGPLIKIPERKESAEVAFDKSSIDEWARKGWVDLRPKNIEVWQSRFKEMRRSTRALVDEGSAAVTMKSYSYDEIHIGEVVGWIFNNEEKGYRIK
;
A
#
# COMPACT_ATOMS: atom_id res chain seq x y z
N MET A 1 36.18 3.34 5.69
CA MET A 1 34.95 3.31 6.50
C MET A 1 33.81 3.07 5.53
N SER A 2 33.07 1.97 5.67
CA SER A 2 32.11 1.53 4.64
C SER A 2 30.93 2.51 4.53
N ASP A 3 30.70 2.99 3.31
CA ASP A 3 29.70 3.98 2.86
C ASP A 3 28.24 3.45 2.92
N PHE A 4 27.91 2.64 3.93
CA PHE A 4 26.76 1.74 3.84
C PHE A 4 25.41 2.45 4.08
N ALA A 5 25.33 3.35 5.06
CA ALA A 5 24.18 4.22 5.30
C ALA A 5 24.61 5.42 6.18
N ARG A 6 24.30 6.65 5.76
CA ARG A 6 24.54 7.86 6.57
C ARG A 6 23.42 8.09 7.57
N CYS A 7 22.18 7.89 7.14
CA CYS A 7 20.99 8.09 7.96
C CYS A 7 20.10 6.84 7.98
N VAL A 8 19.76 6.35 9.17
CA VAL A 8 18.83 5.23 9.39
C VAL A 8 17.62 5.71 10.17
N LEU A 9 16.42 5.50 9.65
CA LEU A 9 15.16 5.77 10.35
C LEU A 9 14.58 4.47 10.92
N VAL A 10 14.35 4.42 12.23
CA VAL A 10 13.71 3.28 12.89
C VAL A 10 12.31 3.69 13.38
N LEU A 11 11.29 3.28 12.63
CA LEU A 11 9.89 3.42 13.02
C LEU A 11 9.57 2.34 14.07
N GLY A 12 8.92 2.72 15.17
CA GLY A 12 8.77 1.85 16.35
C GLY A 12 10.08 1.67 17.13
N GLY A 13 11.04 2.59 16.96
CA GLY A 13 12.39 2.49 17.53
C GLY A 13 12.48 2.53 19.07
N ALA A 14 11.45 2.98 19.77
CA ALA A 14 11.39 2.91 21.24
C ALA A 14 10.82 1.58 21.77
N GLY A 15 10.22 0.77 20.89
CA GLY A 15 9.71 -0.55 21.22
C GLY A 15 10.83 -1.57 21.50
N LEU A 16 10.46 -2.73 22.04
CA LEU A 16 11.40 -3.79 22.41
C LEU A 16 12.32 -4.19 21.25
N VAL A 17 11.75 -4.45 20.07
CA VAL A 17 12.51 -4.85 18.88
C VAL A 17 13.24 -3.65 18.26
N GLY A 18 12.55 -2.53 18.09
CA GLY A 18 13.11 -1.34 17.43
C GLY A 18 14.33 -0.78 18.15
N SER A 19 14.33 -0.78 19.48
CA SER A 19 15.46 -0.30 20.28
C SER A 19 16.68 -1.21 20.17
N GLN A 20 16.49 -2.54 20.15
CA GLN A 20 17.58 -3.48 19.93
C GLN A 20 18.12 -3.44 18.51
N ILE A 21 17.27 -3.25 17.51
CA ILE A 21 17.71 -2.99 16.14
C ILE A 21 18.57 -1.72 16.09
N ALA A 22 18.13 -0.63 16.70
CA ALA A 22 18.88 0.62 16.74
C ALA A 22 20.25 0.43 17.42
N ARG A 23 20.30 -0.30 18.55
CA ARG A 23 21.53 -0.68 19.25
C ARG A 23 22.46 -1.51 18.35
N GLN A 24 21.96 -2.55 17.69
CA GLN A 24 22.76 -3.41 16.82
C GLN A 24 23.30 -2.64 15.60
N ILE A 25 22.51 -1.73 15.02
CA ILE A 25 22.93 -0.86 13.92
C ILE A 25 24.01 0.13 14.36
N ALA A 26 23.83 0.78 15.50
CA ALA A 26 24.83 1.68 16.07
C ALA A 26 26.16 0.97 16.32
N LYS A 27 26.12 -0.30 16.75
CA LYS A 27 27.28 -1.15 16.99
C LYS A 27 27.98 -1.58 15.70
N ASP A 28 27.23 -2.12 14.74
CA ASP A 28 27.78 -2.86 13.60
C ASP A 28 27.91 -2.05 12.31
N LEU A 29 27.01 -1.09 12.09
CA LEU A 29 26.98 -0.24 10.90
C LEU A 29 27.56 1.15 11.17
N LYS A 30 27.44 1.65 12.40
CA LYS A 30 27.96 2.95 12.85
C LYS A 30 27.57 4.10 11.88
N PRO A 31 26.28 4.27 11.56
CA PRO A 31 25.84 5.37 10.69
C PRO A 31 26.10 6.72 11.36
N GLU A 32 26.08 7.80 10.57
CA GLU A 32 26.22 9.16 11.10
C GLU A 32 25.01 9.52 11.98
N THR A 33 23.81 9.18 11.53
CA THR A 33 22.55 9.49 12.23
C THR A 33 21.61 8.28 12.30
N ILE A 34 21.00 8.08 13.47
CA ILE A 34 19.87 7.17 13.69
C ILE A 34 18.68 8.00 14.19
N VAL A 35 17.57 7.98 13.46
CA VAL A 35 16.32 8.63 13.85
C VAL A 35 15.43 7.60 14.54
N ILE A 36 15.11 7.84 15.81
CA ILE A 36 14.21 6.99 16.60
C ILE A 36 12.82 7.62 16.55
N ALA A 37 11.88 6.94 15.89
CA ALA A 37 10.50 7.38 15.76
C ALA A 37 9.55 6.41 16.48
N SER A 38 8.71 6.89 17.40
CA SER A 38 7.68 6.07 18.08
C SER A 38 6.49 6.91 18.55
N LEU A 39 5.43 6.29 19.06
CA LEU A 39 4.20 7.02 19.40
C LEU A 39 4.41 8.01 20.56
N PHE A 40 5.07 7.58 21.63
CA PHE A 40 5.16 8.35 22.88
C PHE A 40 6.50 9.04 23.04
N GLN A 41 6.46 10.36 23.28
CA GLN A 41 7.65 11.19 23.48
C GLN A 41 8.57 10.68 24.60
N ARG A 42 7.97 10.22 25.70
CA ARG A 42 8.72 9.75 26.88
C ARG A 42 9.59 8.55 26.54
N GLU A 43 9.02 7.55 25.87
CA GLU A 43 9.72 6.31 25.50
C GLU A 43 10.88 6.59 24.54
N VAL A 44 10.66 7.46 23.54
CA VAL A 44 11.70 7.89 22.60
C VAL A 44 12.87 8.54 23.34
N ARG A 45 12.59 9.44 24.28
CA ARG A 45 13.63 10.12 25.07
C ARG A 45 14.42 9.16 25.96
N GLU A 46 13.74 8.23 26.61
CA GLU A 46 14.37 7.21 27.46
C GLU A 46 15.34 6.36 26.63
N VAL A 47 14.90 5.81 25.49
CA VAL A 47 15.73 4.97 24.62
C VAL A 47 16.88 5.75 24.00
N VAL A 48 16.65 6.97 23.51
CA VAL A 48 17.71 7.81 22.92
C VAL A 48 18.76 8.20 23.96
N TRP A 49 18.36 8.43 25.22
CA TRP A 49 19.31 8.71 26.30
C TRP A 49 20.25 7.53 26.55
N GLU A 50 19.72 6.31 26.61
CA GLU A 50 20.52 5.08 26.76
C GLU A 50 21.46 4.87 25.56
N LEU A 51 20.94 4.99 24.34
CA LEU A 51 21.72 4.79 23.11
C LEU A 51 22.83 5.84 22.96
N ARG A 52 22.59 7.11 23.30
CA ARG A 52 23.63 8.16 23.29
C ARG A 52 24.75 7.87 24.29
N LYS A 53 24.42 7.26 25.43
CA LYS A 53 25.42 6.86 26.44
C LYS A 53 26.27 5.70 25.95
N GLU A 54 25.66 4.71 25.30
CA GLU A 54 26.36 3.53 24.77
C GLU A 54 27.17 3.82 23.49
N PHE A 55 26.66 4.70 22.62
CA PHE A 55 27.23 5.01 21.31
C PHE A 55 27.38 6.52 21.09
N PRO A 56 28.31 7.19 21.82
CA PRO A 56 28.46 8.65 21.75
C PRO A 56 28.90 9.17 20.38
N GLN A 57 29.43 8.30 19.52
CA GLN A 57 29.85 8.62 18.15
C GLN A 57 28.71 8.68 17.14
N VAL A 58 27.52 8.16 17.46
CA VAL A 58 26.35 8.14 16.57
C VAL A 58 25.40 9.27 16.99
N LYS A 59 24.93 10.06 16.02
CA LYS A 59 23.92 11.09 16.28
C LYS A 59 22.54 10.44 16.37
N PHE A 60 21.84 10.61 17.48
CA PHE A 60 20.46 10.13 17.63
C PHE A 60 19.47 11.28 17.55
N GLU A 61 18.47 11.17 16.68
CA GLU A 61 17.38 12.14 16.52
C GLU A 61 16.07 11.59 17.08
N GLU A 62 15.26 12.46 17.67
CA GLU A 62 14.03 12.10 18.39
C GLU A 62 12.80 12.51 17.59
N VAL A 63 11.93 11.56 17.26
CA VAL A 63 10.66 11.81 16.56
C VAL A 63 9.53 11.09 17.29
N TRP A 64 8.39 11.75 17.49
CA TRP A 64 7.24 11.11 18.12
C TRP A 64 5.88 11.54 17.59
N GLY A 65 4.94 10.61 17.65
CA GLY A 65 3.55 10.79 17.23
C GLY A 65 3.06 9.66 16.32
N ASN A 66 1.77 9.68 16.01
CA ASN A 66 1.13 8.72 15.14
C ASN A 66 1.50 8.98 13.67
N ILE A 67 2.36 8.13 13.11
CA ILE A 67 2.82 8.23 11.72
C ILE A 67 1.72 7.91 10.68
N PHE A 68 0.62 7.28 11.10
CA PHE A 68 -0.52 6.97 10.23
C PHE A 68 -1.48 8.15 10.08
N ALA A 69 -1.26 9.24 10.82
CA ALA A 69 -2.08 10.44 10.78
C ALA A 69 -1.41 11.56 9.96
N ARG A 70 -2.22 12.57 9.60
CA ARG A 70 -1.70 13.86 9.13
C ARG A 70 -0.95 14.60 10.24
N LYS A 71 -0.07 15.53 9.85
CA LYS A 71 0.82 16.29 10.75
C LYS A 71 0.08 16.95 11.92
N SER A 72 -1.03 17.61 11.64
CA SER A 72 -1.86 18.31 12.64
C SER A 72 -2.42 17.37 13.70
N PHE A 73 -2.68 16.11 13.36
CA PHE A 73 -3.28 15.10 14.24
C PHE A 73 -2.27 14.12 14.84
N SER A 74 -0.98 14.24 14.49
CA SER A 74 0.07 13.30 14.89
C SER A 74 0.20 13.10 16.41
N LYS A 75 -0.18 14.09 17.22
CA LYS A 75 -0.10 14.03 18.69
C LYS A 75 -1.45 13.84 19.37
N GLU A 76 -2.51 13.69 18.59
CA GLU A 76 -3.85 13.53 19.11
C GLU A 76 -4.20 12.06 19.32
N ASP A 77 -5.02 11.79 20.33
CA ASP A 77 -5.63 10.48 20.51
C ASP A 77 -6.67 10.25 19.41
N ARG A 78 -6.67 9.05 18.82
CA ARG A 78 -7.61 8.66 17.78
C ARG A 78 -9.06 8.81 18.24
N HIS A 79 -9.37 8.55 19.50
CA HIS A 79 -10.73 8.73 20.04
C HIS A 79 -11.25 10.16 19.80
N LEU A 80 -10.39 11.16 20.00
CA LEU A 80 -10.71 12.58 19.81
C LEU A 80 -10.85 12.99 18.33
N LEU A 81 -10.19 12.25 17.43
CA LEU A 81 -10.37 12.44 15.98
C LEU A 81 -11.75 11.99 15.54
N VAL A 82 -12.23 10.89 16.11
CA VAL A 82 -13.50 10.25 15.75
C VAL A 82 -14.70 11.03 16.30
N GLU A 83 -14.57 11.79 17.38
CA GLU A 83 -15.67 12.59 17.93
C GLU A 83 -16.01 13.83 17.08
N SER A 84 -15.01 14.50 16.51
CA SER A 84 -15.20 15.72 15.74
C SER A 84 -15.58 15.45 14.28
N ARG A 85 -16.68 16.05 13.82
CA ARG A 85 -17.13 15.93 12.41
C ARG A 85 -16.09 16.44 11.42
N SER A 86 -15.46 17.58 11.70
CA SER A 86 -14.43 18.14 10.80
C SER A 86 -13.23 17.21 10.68
N ARG A 87 -12.81 16.59 11.79
CA ARG A 87 -11.66 15.68 11.81
C ARG A 87 -11.96 14.35 11.12
N ARG A 88 -13.18 13.82 11.27
CA ARG A 88 -13.64 12.65 10.50
C ARG A 88 -13.61 12.91 9.00
N GLU A 89 -14.08 14.08 8.57
CA GLU A 89 -14.03 14.48 7.16
C GLU A 89 -12.58 14.56 6.65
N GLU A 90 -11.69 15.23 7.39
CA GLU A 90 -10.26 15.29 7.02
C GLU A 90 -9.61 13.91 6.94
N THR A 91 -9.90 13.03 7.89
CA THR A 91 -9.43 11.63 7.89
C THR A 91 -10.00 10.85 6.70
N TYR A 92 -11.26 11.09 6.35
CA TYR A 92 -11.89 10.51 5.17
C TYR A 92 -11.19 10.99 3.89
N GLN A 93 -10.88 12.28 3.77
CA GLN A 93 -10.16 12.82 2.62
C GLN A 93 -8.73 12.28 2.52
N ASP A 94 -8.03 12.10 3.64
CA ASP A 94 -6.71 11.44 3.64
C ASP A 94 -6.79 9.99 3.15
N LEU A 95 -7.88 9.30 3.51
CA LEU A 95 -8.05 7.89 3.18
C LEU A 95 -8.57 7.66 1.76
N PHE A 96 -9.62 8.36 1.34
CA PHE A 96 -10.35 8.12 0.09
C PHE A 96 -10.28 9.28 -0.91
N GLY A 97 -9.84 10.46 -0.47
CA GLY A 97 -9.72 11.64 -1.31
C GLY A 97 -8.45 11.65 -2.17
N ASP A 98 -8.05 12.85 -2.54
CA ASP A 98 -6.88 13.12 -3.39
C ASP A 98 -5.56 12.69 -2.71
N ILE A 99 -4.82 11.80 -3.38
CA ILE A 99 -3.57 11.27 -2.88
C ILE A 99 -2.48 12.34 -2.74
N ASP A 100 -2.45 13.35 -3.61
CA ASP A 100 -1.43 14.39 -3.57
C ASP A 100 -1.60 15.26 -2.33
N LYS A 101 -2.86 15.61 -1.99
CA LYS A 101 -3.17 16.34 -0.76
C LYS A 101 -2.85 15.51 0.49
N ALA A 102 -3.24 14.24 0.50
CA ALA A 102 -2.91 13.33 1.61
C ALA A 102 -1.39 13.18 1.81
N TYR A 103 -0.62 13.18 0.71
CA TYR A 103 0.83 13.10 0.72
C TYR A 103 1.48 14.34 1.35
N GLU A 104 1.03 15.53 1.00
CA GLU A 104 1.56 16.78 1.58
C GLU A 104 1.25 16.92 3.07
N GLU A 105 0.08 16.45 3.52
CA GLU A 105 -0.35 16.53 4.92
C GLU A 105 0.17 15.38 5.80
N SER A 106 0.66 14.29 5.20
CA SER A 106 1.12 13.11 5.94
C SER A 106 2.28 13.40 6.90
N TYR A 107 2.16 12.92 8.15
CA TYR A 107 3.24 13.06 9.12
C TYR A 107 4.45 12.18 8.76
N LEU A 108 4.22 10.93 8.36
CA LEU A 108 5.30 10.03 7.92
C LEU A 108 6.11 10.62 6.77
N VAL A 109 5.44 11.17 5.76
CA VAL A 109 6.10 11.80 4.61
C VAL A 109 6.97 12.97 5.05
N SER A 110 6.49 13.78 6.00
CA SER A 110 7.31 14.90 6.53
C SER A 110 8.59 14.44 7.23
N ILE A 111 8.53 13.32 7.98
CA ILE A 111 9.70 12.74 8.65
C ILE A 111 10.71 12.26 7.59
N ILE A 112 10.26 11.51 6.58
CA ILE A 112 11.13 10.98 5.53
C ILE A 112 11.76 12.11 4.71
N ARG A 113 10.99 13.15 4.35
CA ARG A 113 11.51 14.33 3.63
C ARG A 113 12.53 15.12 4.46
N GLN A 114 12.31 15.22 5.77
CA GLN A 114 13.21 15.94 6.68
C GLN A 114 14.55 15.24 6.82
N TYR A 115 14.56 13.93 7.06
CA TYR A 115 15.77 13.19 7.41
C TYR A 115 16.44 12.46 6.24
N LYS A 116 15.72 12.28 5.12
CA LYS A 116 16.17 11.57 3.91
C LYS A 116 16.94 10.29 4.23
N PRO A 117 16.32 9.32 4.94
CA PRO A 117 17.00 8.13 5.39
C PRO A 117 17.44 7.25 4.21
N ASP A 118 18.67 6.74 4.26
CA ASP A 118 19.18 5.72 3.33
C ASP A 118 18.51 4.37 3.60
N VAL A 119 18.22 4.09 4.87
CA VAL A 119 17.58 2.86 5.32
C VAL A 119 16.41 3.21 6.24
N ILE A 120 15.24 2.65 5.95
CA ILE A 120 14.08 2.70 6.83
C ILE A 120 13.84 1.30 7.38
N ILE A 121 13.71 1.20 8.69
CA ILE A 121 13.34 -0.02 9.38
C ILE A 121 12.01 0.23 10.07
N ASP A 122 11.01 -0.52 9.65
CA ASP A 122 9.67 -0.44 10.20
C ASP A 122 9.42 -1.56 11.20
N ALA A 123 9.68 -1.27 12.48
CA ALA A 123 9.41 -2.16 13.60
C ALA A 123 8.00 -1.97 14.21
N ILE A 124 7.13 -1.16 13.61
CA ILE A 124 5.76 -0.96 14.10
C ILE A 124 4.92 -2.18 13.75
N ASN A 125 4.11 -2.69 14.67
CA ASN A 125 3.12 -3.69 14.31
C ASN A 125 1.94 -3.05 13.54
N THR A 126 2.14 -2.73 12.25
CA THR A 126 1.17 -2.02 11.39
C THR A 126 -0.17 -2.75 11.33
N ALA A 127 -0.14 -4.08 11.35
CA ALA A 127 -1.36 -4.88 11.40
C ALA A 127 -2.15 -4.56 12.67
N THR A 128 -1.52 -4.56 13.84
CA THR A 128 -2.18 -4.20 15.11
C THR A 128 -2.65 -2.74 15.12
N ALA A 129 -1.82 -1.80 14.64
CA ALA A 129 -2.18 -0.38 14.60
C ALA A 129 -3.42 -0.08 13.71
N ILE A 130 -3.65 -0.90 12.67
CA ILE A 130 -4.75 -0.72 11.72
C ILE A 130 -5.94 -1.65 12.01
N SER A 131 -5.72 -2.91 12.40
CA SER A 131 -6.77 -3.94 12.51
C SER A 131 -7.65 -3.82 13.75
N TYR A 132 -7.17 -3.17 14.81
CA TYR A 132 -7.92 -3.00 16.06
C TYR A 132 -8.98 -1.90 16.03
N GLN A 133 -9.31 -1.38 14.84
CA GLN A 133 -10.35 -0.36 14.67
C GLN A 133 -11.78 -0.96 14.64
N ASP A 134 -11.90 -2.22 15.07
CA ASP A 134 -13.12 -2.97 15.36
C ASP A 134 -14.29 -2.72 14.39
N VAL A 135 -14.06 -3.07 13.12
CA VAL A 135 -15.06 -3.02 12.05
C VAL A 135 -16.29 -3.86 12.40
N TYR A 136 -16.14 -4.90 13.23
CA TYR A 136 -17.26 -5.76 13.65
C TYR A 136 -18.20 -5.02 14.60
N THR A 137 -17.67 -4.39 15.65
CA THR A 137 -18.47 -3.50 16.52
C THR A 137 -19.03 -2.32 15.73
N GLY A 138 -18.24 -1.70 14.86
CA GLY A 138 -18.72 -0.63 13.99
C GLY A 138 -19.89 -1.05 13.10
N SER A 139 -19.84 -2.25 12.53
CA SER A 139 -20.93 -2.80 11.69
C SER A 139 -22.19 -3.04 12.52
N PHE A 140 -22.05 -3.55 13.74
CA PHE A 140 -23.17 -3.72 14.67
C PHE A 140 -23.80 -2.38 15.07
N LEU A 141 -22.98 -1.38 15.42
CA LEU A 141 -23.45 -0.03 15.78
C LEU A 141 -24.18 0.65 14.62
N VAL A 142 -23.66 0.54 13.40
CA VAL A 142 -24.35 1.03 12.20
C VAL A 142 -25.70 0.34 12.02
N ARG A 143 -25.76 -0.99 12.17
CA ARG A 143 -27.02 -1.74 12.06
C ARG A 143 -28.04 -1.27 13.10
N GLN A 144 -27.63 -1.14 14.37
CA GLN A 144 -28.49 -0.66 15.45
C GLN A 144 -28.97 0.79 15.21
N ALA A 145 -28.10 1.66 14.69
CA ALA A 145 -28.46 3.03 14.35
C ALA A 145 -29.48 3.09 13.21
N LEU A 146 -29.34 2.25 12.18
CA LEU A 146 -30.31 2.15 11.07
C LEU A 146 -31.67 1.61 11.54
N GLU A 147 -31.69 0.60 12.41
CA GLU A 147 -32.93 0.09 13.00
C GLU A 147 -33.62 1.17 13.85
N SER A 148 -32.85 1.96 14.59
CA SER A 148 -33.38 3.10 15.36
C SER A 148 -34.00 4.17 14.47
N VAL A 149 -33.45 4.39 13.27
CA VAL A 149 -34.04 5.28 12.26
C VAL A 149 -35.37 4.72 11.76
N GLN A 150 -35.42 3.42 11.42
CA GLN A 150 -36.64 2.77 10.93
C GLN A 150 -37.76 2.82 11.97
N GLN A 151 -37.47 2.47 13.23
CA GLN A 151 -38.45 2.53 14.32
C GLN A 151 -38.99 3.95 14.55
N ALA A 152 -38.13 4.97 14.41
CA ALA A 152 -38.56 6.36 14.55
C ALA A 152 -39.46 6.82 13.38
N ILE A 153 -39.22 6.29 12.17
CA ILE A 153 -40.08 6.51 10.99
C ILE A 153 -41.42 5.83 11.20
N ASP A 154 -41.43 4.57 11.63
CA ASP A 154 -42.65 3.79 11.88
C ASP A 154 -43.52 4.43 12.97
N ALA A 155 -42.89 5.00 14.00
CA ALA A 155 -43.57 5.75 15.07
C ALA A 155 -43.98 7.18 14.67
N ASN A 156 -43.61 7.65 13.47
CA ASN A 156 -43.86 9.00 12.96
C ASN A 156 -43.34 10.14 13.88
N GLU A 157 -42.23 9.90 14.60
CA GLU A 157 -41.67 10.82 15.58
C GLU A 157 -40.56 11.69 14.97
N LEU A 158 -40.94 12.81 14.32
CA LEU A 158 -40.01 13.73 13.61
C LEU A 158 -38.73 14.10 14.40
N ARG A 159 -38.84 14.39 15.69
CA ARG A 159 -37.68 14.73 16.54
C ARG A 159 -36.74 13.54 16.75
N ARG A 160 -37.29 12.33 16.88
CA ARG A 160 -36.51 11.09 17.04
C ARG A 160 -35.84 10.69 15.74
N ILE A 161 -36.52 10.87 14.60
CA ILE A 161 -35.95 10.66 13.26
C ILE A 161 -34.71 11.53 13.06
N ALA A 162 -34.79 12.83 13.36
CA ALA A 162 -33.65 13.73 13.20
C ALA A 162 -32.42 13.31 14.04
N ARG A 163 -32.64 12.91 15.29
CA ARG A 163 -31.56 12.42 16.18
C ARG A 163 -30.99 11.10 15.70
N ALA A 164 -31.83 10.13 15.37
CA ALA A 164 -31.41 8.81 14.89
C ALA A 164 -30.62 8.92 13.59
N ARG A 165 -31.04 9.78 12.64
CA ARG A 165 -30.30 10.05 11.41
C ARG A 165 -28.90 10.62 11.67
N LYS A 166 -28.78 11.58 12.59
CA LYS A 166 -27.47 12.16 12.96
C LYS A 166 -26.55 11.11 13.56
N GLN A 167 -27.08 10.22 14.40
CA GLN A 167 -26.32 9.12 14.98
C GLN A 167 -25.90 8.10 13.92
N ALA A 168 -26.82 7.70 13.03
CA ALA A 168 -26.49 6.79 11.93
C ALA A 168 -25.43 7.36 11.00
N ALA A 169 -25.52 8.64 10.63
CA ALA A 169 -24.50 9.31 9.82
C ALA A 169 -23.11 9.28 10.49
N ARG A 170 -23.06 9.57 11.81
CA ARG A 170 -21.83 9.45 12.59
C ARG A 170 -21.27 8.03 12.53
N GLU A 171 -22.04 7.02 12.88
CA GLU A 171 -21.54 5.63 12.92
C GLU A 171 -21.08 5.13 11.53
N ILE A 172 -21.75 5.56 10.46
CA ILE A 172 -21.33 5.27 9.07
C ILE A 172 -19.98 5.94 8.75
N GLU A 173 -19.80 7.22 9.08
CA GLU A 173 -18.53 7.93 8.89
C GLU A 173 -17.38 7.21 9.62
N ILE A 174 -17.62 6.78 10.87
CA ILE A 174 -16.65 6.04 11.69
C ILE A 174 -16.29 4.70 11.03
N LEU A 175 -17.29 3.95 10.57
CA LEU A 175 -17.09 2.66 9.91
C LEU A 175 -16.26 2.79 8.63
N LEU A 176 -16.50 3.85 7.83
CA LEU A 176 -15.76 4.12 6.60
C LEU A 176 -14.28 4.40 6.86
N ILE A 177 -13.96 5.25 7.83
CA ILE A 177 -12.56 5.58 8.17
C ILE A 177 -11.85 4.49 8.98
N SER A 178 -12.58 3.45 9.42
CA SER A 178 -12.04 2.33 10.20
C SER A 178 -11.67 1.10 9.35
N GLN A 179 -11.82 1.19 8.03
CA GLN A 179 -11.50 0.09 7.12
C GLN A 179 -9.99 -0.16 7.02
N ALA A 180 -9.55 -1.38 7.37
CA ALA A 180 -8.12 -1.70 7.47
C ALA A 180 -7.39 -1.71 6.11
N ILE A 181 -7.97 -2.33 5.08
CA ILE A 181 -7.32 -2.49 3.78
C ILE A 181 -7.10 -1.14 3.06
N PRO A 182 -8.09 -0.23 2.98
CA PRO A 182 -7.86 1.11 2.43
C PRO A 182 -6.73 1.87 3.14
N GLN A 183 -6.67 1.80 4.48
CA GLN A 183 -5.62 2.47 5.25
C GLN A 183 -4.24 1.91 4.94
N LEU A 184 -4.15 0.58 4.81
CA LEU A 184 -2.91 -0.10 4.48
C LEU A 184 -2.44 0.21 3.05
N ILE A 185 -3.35 0.25 2.07
CA ILE A 185 -3.04 0.65 0.69
C ILE A 185 -2.53 2.09 0.68
N ARG A 186 -3.25 3.01 1.33
CA ARG A 186 -2.86 4.42 1.40
C ARG A 186 -1.48 4.56 2.05
N HIS A 187 -1.25 3.92 3.20
CA HIS A 187 0.04 3.93 3.88
C HIS A 187 1.18 3.45 2.98
N THR A 188 1.00 2.32 2.29
CA THR A 188 1.98 1.76 1.34
C THR A 188 2.28 2.74 0.20
N GLN A 189 1.25 3.39 -0.38
CA GLN A 189 1.44 4.36 -1.46
C GLN A 189 2.24 5.60 -0.99
N LEU A 190 1.91 6.12 0.19
CA LEU A 190 2.57 7.31 0.75
C LEU A 190 4.03 7.03 1.10
N ILE A 191 4.32 5.91 1.78
CA ILE A 191 5.69 5.57 2.16
C ILE A 191 6.55 5.25 0.93
N TYR A 192 6.01 4.54 -0.06
CA TYR A 192 6.72 4.26 -1.32
C TYR A 192 7.14 5.55 -2.02
N ARG A 193 6.19 6.48 -2.24
CA ARG A 193 6.48 7.77 -2.87
C ARG A 193 7.51 8.58 -2.08
N ALA A 194 7.39 8.60 -0.74
CA ALA A 194 8.34 9.30 0.12
C ALA A 194 9.76 8.71 0.03
N MET A 195 9.89 7.39 -0.04
CA MET A 195 11.18 6.71 -0.20
C MET A 195 11.81 6.99 -1.55
N VAL A 196 11.02 6.99 -2.64
CA VAL A 196 11.50 7.37 -3.97
C VAL A 196 11.99 8.83 -3.98
N ASP A 197 11.19 9.76 -3.44
CA ASP A 197 11.54 11.18 -3.37
C ASP A 197 12.80 11.43 -2.51
N ALA A 198 12.99 10.65 -1.44
CA ALA A 198 14.13 10.75 -0.55
C ALA A 198 15.39 10.03 -1.06
N GLY A 199 15.27 9.15 -2.06
CA GLY A 199 16.36 8.28 -2.50
C GLY A 199 16.71 7.20 -1.48
N THR A 200 15.74 6.75 -0.67
CA THR A 200 15.93 5.64 0.28
C THR A 200 16.34 4.38 -0.47
N ARG A 201 17.36 3.68 0.04
CA ARG A 201 17.95 2.50 -0.59
C ARG A 201 17.32 1.20 -0.13
N ILE A 202 17.00 1.09 1.16
CA ILE A 202 16.46 -0.14 1.77
C ILE A 202 15.27 0.21 2.66
N TYR A 203 14.19 -0.55 2.51
CA TYR A 203 13.07 -0.61 3.43
C TYR A 203 12.95 -2.02 4.00
N LEU A 204 13.12 -2.17 5.31
CA LEU A 204 12.99 -3.46 5.99
C LEU A 204 11.83 -3.42 6.98
N LYS A 205 10.86 -4.31 6.78
CA LYS A 205 9.72 -4.47 7.67
C LYS A 205 9.96 -5.56 8.71
N ILE A 206 9.70 -5.28 9.97
CA ILE A 206 9.43 -6.32 10.97
C ILE A 206 7.93 -6.56 10.98
N GLY A 207 7.53 -7.65 10.33
CA GLY A 207 6.14 -8.04 10.21
C GLY A 207 5.66 -8.86 11.41
N THR A 208 4.44 -9.36 11.32
CA THR A 208 3.86 -10.32 12.26
C THR A 208 3.12 -11.40 11.47
N THR A 209 2.95 -12.59 12.04
CA THR A 209 2.01 -13.60 11.52
C THR A 209 0.58 -13.39 12.06
N GLY A 210 0.42 -12.50 13.04
CA GLY A 210 -0.83 -12.27 13.77
C GLY A 210 -1.08 -13.27 14.92
N THR A 211 -0.66 -14.52 14.76
CA THR A 211 -0.84 -15.64 15.71
C THR A 211 0.44 -16.11 16.40
N GLY A 212 1.58 -15.44 16.18
CA GLY A 212 2.88 -15.88 16.72
C GLY A 212 3.30 -17.26 16.21
N GLY A 213 3.19 -17.50 14.90
CA GLY A 213 3.52 -18.78 14.26
C GLY A 213 2.51 -19.93 14.47
N MET A 214 1.55 -19.77 15.36
CA MET A 214 0.53 -20.79 15.62
C MET A 214 -0.52 -20.86 14.50
N GLY A 215 -1.15 -22.03 14.34
CA GLY A 215 -2.24 -22.26 13.39
C GLY A 215 -3.61 -21.77 13.87
N LEU A 216 -4.67 -22.18 13.18
CA LEU A 216 -6.07 -21.84 13.53
C LEU A 216 -6.53 -22.40 14.88
N ASN A 217 -5.77 -23.34 15.44
CA ASN A 217 -5.99 -23.96 16.74
C ASN A 217 -5.25 -23.23 17.89
N ILE A 218 -4.85 -21.98 17.69
CA ILE A 218 -4.12 -21.18 18.69
C ILE A 218 -4.89 -21.11 20.02
N PRO A 219 -4.26 -21.46 21.16
CA PRO A 219 -4.88 -21.35 22.48
C PRO A 219 -4.72 -19.96 23.12
N TYR A 220 -3.83 -19.12 22.57
CA TYR A 220 -3.52 -17.79 23.06
C TYR A 220 -4.31 -16.72 22.30
N THR A 221 -5.44 -16.34 22.87
CA THR A 221 -6.28 -15.23 22.43
C THR A 221 -6.21 -14.18 23.54
N HIS A 222 -6.20 -12.88 23.24
CA HIS A 222 -6.12 -11.81 24.26
C HIS A 222 -7.40 -11.73 25.12
N SER A 223 -7.70 -12.78 25.89
CA SER A 223 -8.94 -13.01 26.65
C SER A 223 -10.20 -13.14 25.79
N GLU A 224 -10.08 -13.56 24.53
CA GLU A 224 -11.19 -13.72 23.59
C GLU A 224 -11.55 -15.21 23.39
N ASP A 225 -12.80 -15.52 23.04
CA ASP A 225 -13.17 -16.90 22.67
C ASP A 225 -12.41 -17.34 21.39
N LYS A 226 -12.31 -18.66 21.18
CA LYS A 226 -11.57 -19.35 20.10
C LYS A 226 -11.59 -18.60 18.76
N PRO A 227 -10.48 -18.68 17.99
CA PRO A 227 -9.87 -17.52 17.35
C PRO A 227 -10.89 -16.48 16.89
N SER A 228 -10.95 -15.37 17.62
CA SER A 228 -11.89 -14.30 17.34
C SER A 228 -11.72 -13.75 15.93
N ALA A 229 -12.77 -13.13 15.41
CA ALA A 229 -12.71 -12.41 14.14
C ALA A 229 -11.67 -11.27 14.18
N LEU A 230 -11.39 -10.71 15.37
CA LEU A 230 -10.39 -9.67 15.57
C LEU A 230 -8.96 -10.21 15.39
N LEU A 231 -8.65 -11.36 16.00
CA LEU A 231 -7.35 -12.01 15.84
C LEU A 231 -7.11 -12.41 14.39
N MET A 232 -8.12 -13.00 13.73
CA MET A 232 -8.02 -13.36 12.31
C MET A 232 -7.84 -12.13 11.40
N SER A 233 -8.44 -11.00 11.75
CA SER A 233 -8.25 -9.73 11.02
C SER A 233 -6.81 -9.25 11.10
N LYS A 234 -6.13 -9.41 12.25
CA LYS A 234 -4.71 -9.08 12.39
C LYS A 234 -3.84 -9.91 11.44
N THR A 235 -4.06 -11.22 11.37
CA THR A 235 -3.34 -12.10 10.42
C THR A 235 -3.63 -11.69 8.96
N ALA A 236 -4.91 -11.47 8.60
CA ALA A 236 -5.28 -11.08 7.24
C ALA A 236 -4.60 -9.77 6.82
N VAL A 237 -4.62 -8.75 7.69
CA VAL A 237 -3.96 -7.45 7.43
C VAL A 237 -2.44 -7.61 7.36
N ALA A 238 -1.84 -8.44 8.20
CA ALA A 238 -0.39 -8.66 8.22
C ALA A 238 0.14 -9.29 6.92
N PHE A 239 -0.61 -10.21 6.32
CA PHE A 239 -0.26 -10.81 5.03
C PHE A 239 -0.71 -9.97 3.83
N ALA A 240 -1.78 -9.18 3.96
CA ALA A 240 -2.09 -8.14 2.99
C ALA A 240 -0.94 -7.12 2.87
N HIS A 241 -0.31 -6.77 4.01
CA HIS A 241 0.86 -5.88 4.02
C HIS A 241 2.03 -6.52 3.26
N THR A 242 2.34 -7.80 3.53
CA THR A 242 3.36 -8.55 2.77
C THR A 242 3.07 -8.55 1.27
N GLY A 243 1.82 -8.76 0.86
CA GLY A 243 1.43 -8.71 -0.55
C GLY A 243 1.68 -7.33 -1.19
N LEU A 244 1.41 -6.25 -0.46
CA LEU A 244 1.70 -4.88 -0.91
C LEU A 244 3.21 -4.58 -0.96
N LEU A 245 3.98 -5.07 0.02
CA LEU A 245 5.45 -4.97 0.02
C LEU A 245 6.07 -5.75 -1.14
N PHE A 246 5.50 -6.89 -1.51
CA PHE A 246 5.92 -7.65 -2.70
C PHE A 246 5.72 -6.85 -3.99
N LEU A 247 4.61 -6.12 -4.13
CA LEU A 247 4.41 -5.21 -5.26
C LEU A 247 5.45 -4.07 -5.24
N MET A 248 5.68 -3.49 -4.07
CA MET A 248 6.69 -2.43 -3.89
C MET A 248 8.09 -2.90 -4.31
N ALA A 249 8.50 -4.11 -3.89
CA ALA A 249 9.78 -4.72 -4.24
C ALA A 249 9.98 -4.91 -5.76
N ARG A 250 8.87 -5.10 -6.50
CA ARG A 250 8.87 -5.28 -7.96
C ARG A 250 8.62 -3.99 -8.73
N THR A 251 8.61 -2.83 -8.07
CA THR A 251 8.39 -1.54 -8.72
C THR A 251 9.73 -0.85 -9.02
N PRO A 252 10.05 -0.53 -10.29
CA PRO A 252 11.32 0.09 -10.64
C PRO A 252 11.53 1.48 -10.04
N GLY A 253 12.78 1.77 -9.68
CA GLY A 253 13.18 3.05 -9.09
C GLY A 253 12.84 3.20 -7.60
N GLY A 254 12.24 2.18 -6.98
CA GLY A 254 12.02 2.10 -5.54
C GLY A 254 13.21 1.53 -4.74
N PRO A 255 13.11 1.53 -3.40
CA PRO A 255 14.09 0.89 -2.53
C PRO A 255 14.07 -0.63 -2.67
N VAL A 256 15.13 -1.29 -2.21
CA VAL A 256 15.10 -2.73 -1.91
C VAL A 256 14.16 -2.94 -0.73
N VAL A 257 13.14 -3.77 -0.92
CA VAL A 257 12.12 -4.06 0.10
C VAL A 257 12.35 -5.45 0.67
N LYS A 258 12.44 -5.55 1.99
CA LYS A 258 12.65 -6.79 2.74
C LYS A 258 11.64 -6.91 3.87
N GLU A 259 11.33 -8.13 4.29
CA GLU A 259 10.49 -8.36 5.47
C GLU A 259 11.02 -9.53 6.30
N ILE A 260 11.21 -9.32 7.61
CA ILE A 260 11.40 -10.38 8.59
C ILE A 260 10.10 -10.52 9.38
N LYS A 261 9.55 -11.73 9.47
CA LYS A 261 8.36 -12.02 10.27
C LYS A 261 8.67 -13.00 11.40
N PRO A 262 8.76 -12.52 12.66
CA PRO A 262 8.82 -13.41 13.81
C PRO A 262 7.55 -14.27 13.89
N GLY A 263 7.75 -15.58 13.98
CA GLY A 263 6.70 -16.59 14.17
C GLY A 263 6.68 -17.18 15.58
N ALA A 264 7.06 -16.39 16.58
CA ALA A 264 7.11 -16.78 17.99
C ALA A 264 6.81 -15.55 18.86
N MET A 265 6.64 -15.74 20.18
CA MET A 265 6.58 -14.61 21.10
C MET A 265 7.93 -13.86 21.07
N ILE A 266 7.91 -12.53 21.13
CA ILE A 266 9.16 -11.77 21.15
C ILE A 266 9.54 -11.48 22.59
N GLY A 267 10.55 -12.19 23.09
CA GLY A 267 11.29 -11.99 24.34
C GLY A 267 10.55 -11.33 25.51
N TYR A 268 11.31 -10.64 26.34
CA TYR A 268 10.76 -9.80 27.40
C TYR A 268 11.69 -8.63 27.73
N LYS A 269 11.12 -7.57 28.27
CA LYS A 269 11.84 -6.36 28.68
C LYS A 269 12.44 -6.50 30.07
N LYS A 270 11.65 -6.97 31.04
CA LYS A 270 12.08 -7.13 32.44
C LYS A 270 11.18 -8.08 33.22
N VAL A 271 11.76 -8.71 34.24
CA VAL A 271 11.03 -9.37 35.32
C VAL A 271 10.75 -8.33 36.41
N SER A 272 9.52 -8.23 36.88
CA SER A 272 9.19 -7.27 37.94
C SER A 272 8.06 -7.75 38.85
N TYR A 273 8.10 -7.25 40.09
CA TYR A 273 6.95 -7.27 40.99
C TYR A 273 6.29 -5.91 40.93
N GLN A 274 5.06 -5.85 40.41
CA GLN A 274 4.36 -4.58 40.21
C GLN A 274 2.85 -4.72 40.38
N THR A 275 2.19 -3.59 40.62
CA THR A 275 0.74 -3.48 40.55
C THR A 275 0.29 -3.67 39.11
N ILE A 276 -0.62 -4.62 38.91
CA ILE A 276 -1.26 -4.85 37.62
C ILE A 276 -2.17 -3.69 37.30
N LYS A 277 -2.12 -3.26 36.04
CA LYS A 277 -2.91 -2.14 35.55
C LYS A 277 -3.76 -2.59 34.38
N ASP A 278 -5.01 -2.16 34.38
CA ASP A 278 -5.92 -2.25 33.25
C ASP A 278 -6.23 -0.83 32.77
N HIS A 279 -6.02 -0.56 31.48
CA HIS A 279 -6.10 0.79 30.88
C HIS A 279 -5.40 1.90 31.69
N GLY A 280 -4.27 1.58 32.33
CA GLY A 280 -3.48 2.52 33.14
C GLY A 280 -3.94 2.66 34.59
N HIS A 281 -5.10 2.09 34.95
CA HIS A 281 -5.64 2.09 36.31
C HIS A 281 -5.23 0.83 37.07
N PRO A 282 -4.87 0.92 38.36
CA PRO A 282 -4.60 -0.25 39.18
C PRO A 282 -5.79 -1.21 39.22
N VAL A 283 -5.52 -2.50 39.04
CA VAL A 283 -6.49 -3.57 39.29
C VAL A 283 -6.47 -3.87 40.78
N TYR A 284 -7.65 -4.10 41.38
CA TYR A 284 -7.79 -4.41 42.80
C TYR A 284 -8.21 -5.85 43.02
N VAL A 285 -7.76 -6.40 44.15
CA VAL A 285 -8.24 -7.67 44.68
C VAL A 285 -9.49 -7.41 45.50
N PHE A 286 -10.56 -8.13 45.19
CA PHE A 286 -11.81 -8.09 45.92
C PHE A 286 -12.02 -9.40 46.68
N ALA A 287 -12.63 -9.32 47.87
CA ALA A 287 -13.06 -10.51 48.60
C ALA A 287 -14.12 -11.26 47.77
N SER A 288 -13.92 -12.55 47.59
CA SER A 288 -14.85 -13.39 46.83
C SER A 288 -16.19 -13.53 47.55
N LYS A 289 -17.26 -13.71 46.77
CA LYS A 289 -18.59 -14.03 47.26
C LYS A 289 -19.09 -15.30 46.59
N THR A 290 -19.74 -16.16 47.36
CA THR A 290 -20.45 -17.32 46.80
C THR A 290 -21.87 -16.89 46.44
N GLU A 291 -22.26 -17.13 45.19
CA GLU A 291 -23.61 -16.90 44.68
C GLU A 291 -24.21 -18.23 44.20
N THR A 292 -25.51 -18.43 44.44
CA THR A 292 -26.24 -19.58 43.91
C THR A 292 -26.56 -19.37 42.44
N LEU A 293 -26.19 -20.33 41.58
CA LEU A 293 -26.55 -20.32 40.17
C LEU A 293 -28.08 -20.46 40.01
N LYS A 294 -28.71 -19.46 39.37
CA LYS A 294 -30.14 -19.45 39.00
C LYS A 294 -30.28 -19.40 37.47
N ASN A 295 -31.48 -19.17 36.94
CA ASN A 295 -31.78 -19.06 35.50
C ASN A 295 -31.17 -17.83 34.79
N GLY A 296 -30.10 -17.24 35.33
CA GLY A 296 -29.38 -16.11 34.76
C GLY A 296 -28.16 -15.75 35.60
N LEU A 297 -27.08 -15.35 34.94
CA LEU A 297 -25.84 -14.89 35.57
C LEU A 297 -25.59 -13.44 35.17
N ARG A 298 -25.43 -12.55 36.16
CA ARG A 298 -24.97 -11.19 35.90
C ARG A 298 -23.46 -11.20 35.77
N LEU A 299 -22.95 -10.99 34.55
CA LEU A 299 -21.52 -11.00 34.25
C LEU A 299 -20.76 -9.81 34.84
N ARG A 300 -21.46 -8.72 35.15
CA ARG A 300 -20.90 -7.52 35.79
C ARG A 300 -21.79 -7.09 36.93
N LEU A 301 -21.20 -6.98 38.11
CA LEU A 301 -21.81 -6.40 39.30
C LEU A 301 -20.99 -5.15 39.67
N PRO A 302 -21.62 -4.10 40.20
CA PRO A 302 -20.91 -2.92 40.68
C PRO A 302 -19.83 -3.28 41.69
N GLU A 303 -18.65 -2.65 41.61
CA GLU A 303 -17.52 -2.92 42.51
C GLU A 303 -17.87 -2.62 43.97
N GLU A 304 -18.79 -1.68 44.24
CA GLU A 304 -19.24 -1.36 45.60
C GLU A 304 -19.92 -2.55 46.29
N ASN A 305 -20.37 -3.54 45.51
CA ASN A 305 -20.92 -4.78 46.04
C ASN A 305 -19.86 -5.71 46.60
N PHE A 306 -18.56 -5.42 46.48
CA PHE A 306 -17.49 -6.26 46.96
C PHE A 306 -16.59 -5.51 47.95
N GLN A 307 -16.08 -6.24 48.95
CA GLN A 307 -15.06 -5.68 49.83
C GLN A 307 -13.74 -5.61 49.07
N ARG A 308 -13.26 -4.40 48.81
CA ARG A 308 -11.94 -4.16 48.24
C ARG A 308 -10.86 -4.47 49.28
N LEU A 309 -9.90 -5.32 48.92
CA LEU A 309 -8.83 -5.78 49.80
C LEU A 309 -7.55 -4.96 49.60
N ASP A 310 -6.86 -5.14 48.47
CA ASP A 310 -5.61 -4.45 48.16
C ASP A 310 -5.45 -4.31 46.63
N GLU A 311 -4.43 -3.60 46.17
CA GLU A 311 -3.98 -3.63 44.78
C GLU A 311 -3.52 -5.03 44.37
N LEU A 312 -3.93 -5.49 43.19
CA LEU A 312 -3.45 -6.73 42.60
C LEU A 312 -1.98 -6.56 42.21
N ARG A 313 -1.08 -7.14 43.00
CA ARG A 313 0.36 -7.18 42.74
C ARG A 313 0.80 -8.61 42.51
N MET A 314 1.59 -8.82 41.47
CA MET A 314 2.13 -10.14 41.16
C MET A 314 3.52 -10.04 40.54
N VAL A 315 4.29 -11.12 40.69
CA VAL A 315 5.56 -11.29 39.99
C VAL A 315 5.26 -11.79 38.58
N GLY A 316 5.90 -11.17 37.60
CA GLY A 316 5.72 -11.54 36.21
C GLY A 316 6.71 -10.84 35.30
N ILE A 317 6.45 -10.99 34.01
CA ILE A 317 7.35 -10.64 32.94
C ILE A 317 6.65 -9.62 32.04
N ASP A 318 7.29 -8.47 31.86
CA ASP A 318 6.87 -7.45 30.92
C ASP A 318 7.35 -7.84 29.51
N THR A 319 6.42 -8.26 28.66
CA THR A 319 6.69 -8.70 27.28
C THR A 319 6.52 -7.56 26.26
N GLY A 320 6.43 -6.30 26.72
CA GLY A 320 6.25 -5.14 25.85
C GLY A 320 4.83 -5.08 25.28
N GLU A 321 4.70 -5.16 23.95
CA GLU A 321 3.41 -5.02 23.25
C GLU A 321 2.37 -6.07 23.67
N ASN A 322 2.80 -7.27 24.10
CA ASN A 322 1.89 -8.33 24.52
C ASN A 322 1.44 -8.21 25.98
N GLY A 323 1.97 -7.23 26.73
CA GLY A 323 1.58 -6.93 28.10
C GLY A 323 2.41 -7.68 29.15
N PHE A 324 1.85 -7.78 30.36
CA PHE A 324 2.51 -8.38 31.50
C PHE A 324 1.96 -9.78 31.77
N PHE A 325 2.83 -10.78 31.78
CA PHE A 325 2.45 -12.18 32.03
C PHE A 325 2.90 -12.64 33.40
N ALA A 326 1.99 -13.28 34.14
CA ALA A 326 2.35 -14.00 35.35
C ALA A 326 3.23 -15.21 35.01
N ARG A 327 3.93 -15.75 36.03
CA ARG A 327 4.82 -16.91 35.87
C ARG A 327 4.16 -18.07 35.09
N GLY A 328 2.94 -18.45 35.46
CA GLY A 328 2.26 -19.59 34.83
C GLY A 328 1.86 -19.33 33.37
N GLU A 329 1.49 -18.10 33.03
CA GLU A 329 1.18 -17.71 31.65
C GLU A 329 2.44 -17.76 30.79
N PHE A 330 3.55 -17.20 31.31
CA PHE A 330 4.84 -17.23 30.64
C PHE A 330 5.34 -18.67 30.45
N GLU A 331 5.32 -19.51 31.50
CA GLU A 331 5.70 -20.93 31.41
C GLU A 331 4.87 -21.67 30.35
N THR A 332 3.56 -21.37 30.25
CA THR A 332 2.67 -22.00 29.28
C THR A 332 3.01 -21.58 27.85
N ILE A 333 3.08 -20.28 27.58
CA ILE A 333 3.30 -19.78 26.21
C ILE A 333 4.69 -20.15 25.67
N THR A 334 5.70 -20.22 26.55
CA THR A 334 7.08 -20.56 26.19
C THR A 334 7.40 -22.05 26.30
N SER A 335 6.44 -22.90 26.64
CA SER A 335 6.67 -24.35 26.71
C SER A 335 7.06 -24.92 25.35
N LEU A 336 7.81 -26.02 25.35
CA LEU A 336 8.18 -26.75 24.14
C LEU A 336 6.93 -27.09 23.30
N ASN A 337 7.02 -26.85 21.99
CA ASN A 337 5.91 -27.00 21.02
C ASN A 337 4.70 -26.09 21.26
N GLN A 338 4.83 -25.07 22.11
CA GLN A 338 3.91 -23.95 22.16
C GLN A 338 4.43 -22.82 21.27
N MET A 339 4.00 -21.58 21.52
CA MET A 339 4.44 -20.43 20.73
C MET A 339 5.96 -20.23 20.80
N GLU A 340 6.58 -20.66 21.91
CA GLU A 340 7.99 -20.45 22.20
C GLU A 340 8.34 -18.96 22.12
N PHE A 341 9.62 -18.60 22.17
CA PHE A 341 10.00 -17.20 22.01
C PHE A 341 11.32 -17.02 21.29
N VAL A 342 11.45 -15.88 20.62
CA VAL A 342 12.65 -15.38 19.97
C VAL A 342 13.09 -14.09 20.66
N THR A 343 14.39 -13.85 20.74
CA THR A 343 14.91 -12.63 21.37
C THR A 343 14.90 -11.44 20.40
N PRO A 344 14.69 -10.20 20.88
CA PRO A 344 14.83 -9.02 20.04
C PRO A 344 16.26 -8.86 19.50
N GLU A 345 17.28 -9.39 20.18
CA GLU A 345 18.67 -9.43 19.74
C GLU A 345 18.88 -10.31 18.51
N GLU A 346 18.27 -11.50 18.45
CA GLU A 346 18.30 -12.38 17.26
C GLU A 346 17.63 -11.71 16.07
N ILE A 347 16.49 -11.05 16.30
CA ILE A 347 15.81 -10.26 15.26
C ILE A 347 16.73 -9.13 14.78
N ALA A 348 17.33 -8.38 15.70
CA ALA A 348 18.23 -7.27 15.38
C ALA A 348 19.47 -7.72 14.59
N TRP A 349 20.03 -8.87 14.95
CA TRP A 349 21.14 -9.49 14.23
C TRP A 349 20.74 -9.86 12.80
N ALA A 350 19.59 -10.52 12.62
CA ALA A 350 19.08 -10.87 11.29
C ALA A 350 18.83 -9.63 10.42
N VAL A 351 18.26 -8.57 11.01
CA VAL A 351 18.04 -7.28 10.33
C VAL A 351 19.34 -6.68 9.82
N VAL A 352 20.38 -6.61 10.64
CA VAL A 352 21.67 -6.05 10.23
C VAL A 352 22.32 -6.89 9.15
N LEU A 353 22.21 -8.21 9.21
CA LEU A 353 22.69 -9.11 8.15
C LEU A 353 21.96 -8.89 6.83
N GLU A 354 20.63 -8.80 6.86
CA GLU A 354 19.81 -8.55 5.67
C GLU A 354 20.07 -7.18 5.05
N ILE A 355 20.28 -6.15 5.87
CA ILE A 355 20.71 -4.82 5.41
C ILE A 355 22.08 -4.91 4.74
N LYS A 356 23.03 -5.66 5.31
CA LYS A 356 24.37 -5.90 4.72
C LYS A 356 24.33 -6.73 3.43
N GLY A 357 23.18 -7.26 3.03
CA GLY A 357 23.02 -8.10 1.84
C GLY A 357 23.37 -9.57 2.07
N SER A 358 23.45 -10.02 3.33
CA SER A 358 23.55 -11.44 3.64
C SER A 358 22.21 -12.12 3.38
N ASN A 359 22.24 -13.38 2.96
CA ASN A 359 21.03 -14.18 2.76
C ASN A 359 20.77 -15.02 4.01
N THR A 360 19.93 -14.54 4.92
CA THR A 360 19.61 -15.25 6.18
C THR A 360 18.57 -16.36 5.99
N GLY A 361 17.86 -16.36 4.85
CA GLY A 361 16.68 -17.20 4.64
C GLY A 361 15.42 -16.72 5.39
N LEU A 362 15.48 -15.59 6.10
CA LEU A 362 14.37 -15.03 6.86
C LEU A 362 13.64 -13.89 6.13
N ASP A 363 14.14 -13.47 4.95
CA ASP A 363 13.48 -12.49 4.09
C ASP A 363 12.26 -13.10 3.39
N VAL A 364 11.07 -12.77 3.89
CA VAL A 364 9.78 -13.26 3.40
C VAL A 364 9.52 -12.79 1.97
N ILE A 365 9.96 -11.59 1.60
CA ILE A 365 9.73 -11.04 0.25
C ILE A 365 10.56 -11.82 -0.76
N ALA A 366 11.84 -12.06 -0.47
CA ALA A 366 12.70 -12.91 -1.30
C ALA A 366 12.14 -14.35 -1.40
N SER A 367 11.63 -14.89 -0.31
CA SER A 367 11.02 -16.23 -0.28
C SER A 367 9.81 -16.31 -1.21
N ILE A 368 8.89 -15.34 -1.13
CA ILE A 368 7.72 -15.27 -2.02
C ILE A 368 8.15 -15.09 -3.47
N ASP A 369 9.10 -14.17 -3.73
CA ASP A 369 9.57 -13.90 -5.10
C ASP A 369 10.17 -15.15 -5.77
N SER A 370 10.90 -15.96 -4.98
CA SER A 370 11.49 -17.22 -5.45
C SER A 370 10.44 -18.31 -5.75
N ALA A 371 9.31 -18.30 -5.05
CA ALA A 371 8.25 -19.31 -5.18
C ALA A 371 7.20 -18.97 -6.25
N VAL A 372 7.12 -17.71 -6.71
CA VAL A 372 6.15 -17.27 -7.72
C VAL A 372 6.48 -17.83 -9.10
N MET A 373 5.49 -18.47 -9.74
CA MET A 373 5.60 -18.96 -11.11
C MET A 373 5.82 -17.83 -12.12
N ASN A 374 6.74 -18.06 -13.05
CA ASN A 374 7.18 -17.07 -14.02
C ASN A 374 6.79 -17.48 -15.45
N PRO A 375 6.76 -16.52 -16.41
CA PRO A 375 6.67 -16.81 -17.83
C PRO A 375 7.63 -17.94 -18.22
N SER A 376 7.09 -18.93 -18.93
CA SER A 376 7.84 -20.10 -19.36
C SER A 376 8.26 -19.96 -20.82
N TYR A 377 9.34 -20.65 -21.18
CA TYR A 377 9.76 -20.78 -22.57
C TYR A 377 8.61 -21.31 -23.46
N ARG A 378 7.88 -22.32 -22.98
CA ARG A 378 6.72 -22.90 -23.69
C ARG A 378 5.66 -21.85 -24.00
N ALA A 379 5.34 -20.96 -23.05
CA ALA A 379 4.38 -19.88 -23.28
C ALA A 379 4.89 -18.90 -24.35
N GLY A 380 6.19 -18.56 -24.33
CA GLY A 380 6.83 -17.74 -25.37
C GLY A 380 6.75 -18.36 -26.77
N TYR A 381 6.93 -19.68 -26.88
CA TYR A 381 6.77 -20.40 -28.15
C TYR A 381 5.31 -20.41 -28.63
N LEU A 382 4.36 -20.76 -27.76
CA LEU A 382 2.93 -20.79 -28.08
C LEU A 382 2.38 -19.42 -28.49
N ARG A 383 3.00 -18.32 -28.02
CA ARG A 383 2.65 -16.95 -28.42
C ARG A 383 2.67 -16.78 -29.94
N GLN A 384 3.68 -17.28 -30.63
CA GLN A 384 3.79 -17.13 -32.09
C GLN A 384 2.68 -17.89 -32.82
N LEU A 385 2.34 -19.08 -32.34
CA LEU A 385 1.24 -19.89 -32.87
C LEU A 385 -0.12 -19.19 -32.65
N ALA A 386 -0.36 -18.62 -31.47
CA ALA A 386 -1.59 -17.88 -31.19
C ALA A 386 -1.72 -16.64 -32.08
N ILE A 387 -0.65 -15.85 -32.21
CA ILE A 387 -0.64 -14.65 -33.06
C ILE A 387 -0.85 -15.01 -34.54
N SER A 388 -0.26 -16.10 -35.03
CA SER A 388 -0.45 -16.52 -36.43
C SER A 388 -1.89 -16.95 -36.71
N GLN A 389 -2.53 -17.64 -35.78
CA GLN A 389 -3.95 -17.99 -35.87
C GLN A 389 -4.86 -16.77 -35.84
N LEU A 390 -4.59 -15.78 -34.96
CA LEU A 390 -5.31 -14.52 -34.93
C LEU A 390 -5.23 -13.80 -36.28
N LYS A 391 -4.01 -13.64 -36.84
CA LYS A 391 -3.81 -13.02 -38.16
C LYS A 391 -4.56 -13.76 -39.27
N ARG A 392 -4.65 -15.10 -39.21
CA ARG A 392 -5.41 -15.90 -40.17
C ARG A 392 -6.91 -15.59 -40.07
N LEU A 393 -7.44 -15.57 -38.84
CA LEU A 393 -8.86 -15.31 -38.58
C LEU A 393 -9.28 -13.89 -38.95
N GLU A 394 -8.44 -12.89 -38.65
CA GLU A 394 -8.66 -11.49 -39.07
C GLU A 394 -8.83 -11.37 -40.59
N LYS A 395 -7.94 -12.04 -41.35
CA LYS A 395 -8.01 -12.07 -42.82
C LYS A 395 -9.29 -12.73 -43.32
N THR A 396 -9.70 -13.86 -42.74
CA THR A 396 -10.89 -14.60 -43.20
C THR A 396 -12.20 -13.92 -42.83
N THR A 397 -12.24 -13.20 -41.70
CA THR A 397 -13.45 -12.52 -41.20
C THR A 397 -13.53 -11.06 -41.62
N ASN A 398 -12.50 -10.52 -42.28
CA ASN A 398 -12.34 -9.10 -42.58
C ASN A 398 -12.54 -8.20 -41.33
N SER A 399 -12.14 -8.70 -40.16
CA SER A 399 -12.24 -8.00 -38.88
C SER A 399 -10.90 -7.39 -38.49
N GLN A 400 -10.95 -6.29 -37.72
CA GLN A 400 -9.77 -5.58 -37.25
C GLN A 400 -9.66 -5.74 -35.73
N SER A 401 -8.70 -6.53 -35.24
CA SER A 401 -8.55 -6.79 -33.80
C SER A 401 -7.50 -5.87 -33.19
N VAL A 402 -7.92 -4.66 -32.80
CA VAL A 402 -7.02 -3.64 -32.22
C VAL A 402 -7.13 -3.59 -30.70
N ALA A 403 -8.26 -3.12 -30.16
CA ALA A 403 -8.50 -3.09 -28.72
C ALA A 403 -10.01 -3.04 -28.42
N ILE A 404 -10.40 -3.70 -27.33
CA ILE A 404 -11.79 -3.68 -26.81
C ILE A 404 -11.91 -2.97 -25.45
N GLY A 405 -10.80 -2.38 -24.95
CA GLY A 405 -10.80 -1.62 -23.70
C GLY A 405 -10.95 -2.43 -22.42
N GLN A 406 -10.57 -3.72 -22.45
CA GLN A 406 -10.65 -4.64 -21.29
C GLN A 406 -9.31 -4.89 -20.59
N LEU A 407 -8.18 -4.77 -21.29
CA LEU A 407 -6.88 -5.23 -20.77
C LEU A 407 -6.20 -4.25 -19.82
N GLY A 408 -6.41 -2.94 -19.97
CA GLY A 408 -5.67 -1.93 -19.24
C GLY A 408 -6.39 -0.59 -19.23
N PRO A 409 -5.76 0.46 -18.66
CA PRO A 409 -6.35 1.79 -18.61
C PRO A 409 -6.72 2.27 -20.02
N PRO A 410 -7.65 3.24 -20.16
CA PRO A 410 -8.02 3.79 -21.48
C PRO A 410 -6.82 4.20 -22.34
N GLU A 411 -5.71 4.60 -21.72
CA GLU A 411 -4.42 4.89 -22.36
C GLU A 411 -3.88 3.74 -23.22
N LEU A 412 -3.95 2.48 -22.76
CA LEU A 412 -3.51 1.32 -23.54
C LEU A 412 -4.28 1.24 -24.86
N SER A 413 -5.61 1.36 -24.78
CA SER A 413 -6.45 1.24 -25.97
C SER A 413 -6.25 2.43 -26.90
N LYS A 414 -6.08 3.65 -26.36
CA LYS A 414 -5.66 4.83 -27.13
C LYS A 414 -4.38 4.53 -27.92
N LEU A 415 -3.30 4.12 -27.25
CA LEU A 415 -2.00 3.89 -27.88
C LEU A 415 -2.09 2.80 -28.97
N LEU A 416 -2.86 1.74 -28.73
CA LEU A 416 -3.09 0.68 -29.72
C LEU A 416 -3.81 1.21 -30.97
N TYR A 417 -4.82 2.07 -30.81
CA TYR A 417 -5.54 2.68 -31.94
C TYR A 417 -4.70 3.71 -32.69
N GLU A 418 -3.93 4.55 -31.98
CA GLU A 418 -3.00 5.49 -32.61
C GLU A 418 -1.93 4.76 -33.44
N ALA A 419 -1.31 3.72 -32.86
CA ALA A 419 -0.37 2.87 -33.58
C ALA A 419 -1.02 2.16 -34.77
N TYR A 420 -2.27 1.71 -34.64
CA TYR A 420 -3.04 1.09 -35.71
C TYR A 420 -3.30 2.05 -36.87
N LEU A 421 -3.67 3.29 -36.58
CA LEU A 421 -3.93 4.33 -37.58
C LEU A 421 -2.65 4.67 -38.36
N LEU A 422 -1.54 4.86 -37.65
CA LEU A 422 -0.21 5.09 -38.24
C LEU A 422 0.22 3.90 -39.10
N LYS A 423 0.09 2.66 -38.60
CA LYS A 423 0.34 1.44 -39.37
C LYS A 423 -0.48 1.39 -40.64
N THR A 424 -1.76 1.70 -40.56
CA THR A 424 -2.67 1.53 -41.68
C THR A 424 -2.32 2.46 -42.83
N LYS A 425 -1.93 3.70 -42.54
CA LYS A 425 -1.57 4.70 -43.56
C LYS A 425 -0.13 4.66 -44.00
N PHE A 426 0.81 4.47 -43.08
CA PHE A 426 2.23 4.66 -43.36
C PHE A 426 3.04 3.35 -43.34
N LYS A 427 2.52 2.27 -42.72
CA LYS A 427 3.09 0.91 -42.65
C LYS A 427 4.40 0.79 -41.86
N THR A 428 5.40 1.60 -42.16
CA THR A 428 6.76 1.54 -41.58
C THR A 428 7.04 2.73 -40.68
N LEU A 429 8.02 2.56 -39.79
CA LEU A 429 8.51 3.64 -38.92
C LEU A 429 9.03 4.83 -39.75
N ASP A 430 9.84 4.56 -40.77
CA ASP A 430 10.51 5.57 -41.59
C ASP A 430 9.52 6.51 -42.29
N ARG A 431 8.45 5.98 -42.85
CA ARG A 431 7.42 6.80 -43.52
C ARG A 431 6.72 7.75 -42.54
N VAL A 432 6.52 7.34 -41.29
CA VAL A 432 5.94 8.22 -40.26
C VAL A 432 6.95 9.28 -39.83
N ILE A 433 8.23 8.92 -39.71
CA ILE A 433 9.32 9.84 -39.33
C ILE A 433 9.56 10.92 -40.39
N GLU A 434 9.49 10.56 -41.67
CA GLU A 434 9.82 11.44 -42.80
C GLU A 434 8.65 12.34 -43.25
N THR A 435 7.41 11.97 -42.93
CA THR A 435 6.23 12.75 -43.31
C THR A 435 5.98 13.89 -42.31
N PRO A 436 5.68 15.13 -42.73
CA PRO A 436 5.31 16.23 -41.83
C PRO A 436 4.11 15.89 -40.92
N SER A 437 4.15 16.37 -39.68
CA SER A 437 3.16 16.01 -38.64
C SER A 437 1.74 16.46 -39.00
N GLU A 438 1.61 17.60 -39.67
CA GLU A 438 0.37 18.19 -40.17
C GLU A 438 -0.24 17.34 -41.28
N ASP A 439 0.59 16.82 -42.19
CA ASP A 439 0.16 15.94 -43.27
C ASP A 439 -0.34 14.60 -42.73
N ILE A 440 0.35 14.06 -41.72
CA ILE A 440 -0.10 12.86 -41.01
C ILE A 440 -1.44 13.15 -40.33
N ALA A 441 -1.58 14.23 -39.56
CA ALA A 441 -2.80 14.60 -38.84
C ALA A 441 -4.00 14.67 -39.80
N GLN A 442 -3.82 15.38 -40.91
CA GLN A 442 -4.87 15.55 -41.91
C GLN A 442 -5.16 14.25 -42.68
N SER A 443 -4.16 13.40 -42.92
CA SER A 443 -4.33 12.08 -43.56
C SER A 443 -5.09 11.10 -42.65
N LEU A 444 -4.76 11.05 -41.36
CA LEU A 444 -5.46 10.24 -40.36
C LEU A 444 -6.90 10.73 -40.16
N TYR A 445 -7.12 12.04 -40.11
CA TYR A 445 -8.46 12.61 -40.00
C TYR A 445 -9.33 12.27 -41.23
N ARG A 446 -8.79 12.41 -42.45
CA ARG A 446 -9.48 11.98 -43.69
C ARG A 446 -9.78 10.48 -43.71
N TYR A 447 -8.93 9.67 -43.09
CA TYR A 447 -9.15 8.23 -43.00
C TYR A 447 -10.28 7.88 -42.04
N ILE A 448 -10.22 8.38 -40.81
CA ILE A 448 -11.20 8.11 -39.75
C ILE A 448 -12.58 8.63 -40.15
N THR A 449 -12.66 9.77 -40.82
CA THR A 449 -13.93 10.31 -41.33
C THR A 449 -14.61 9.44 -42.40
N ARG A 450 -13.85 8.56 -43.07
CA ARG A 450 -14.34 7.68 -44.14
C ARG A 450 -14.37 6.20 -43.76
N ASN A 451 -13.96 5.84 -42.55
CA ASN A 451 -13.80 4.45 -42.12
C ASN A 451 -14.55 4.17 -40.82
N SER A 452 -15.23 3.02 -40.74
CA SER A 452 -16.03 2.59 -39.59
C SER A 452 -15.21 2.27 -38.34
N ILE A 453 -13.88 2.23 -38.43
CA ILE A 453 -13.01 2.07 -37.25
C ILE A 453 -13.27 3.14 -36.19
N ARG A 454 -13.68 4.36 -36.59
CA ARG A 454 -14.06 5.43 -35.67
C ARG A 454 -15.22 5.00 -34.77
N ASP A 455 -16.16 4.24 -35.31
CA ASP A 455 -17.37 3.81 -34.62
C ASP A 455 -17.01 2.73 -33.59
N THR A 456 -16.00 1.91 -33.89
CA THR A 456 -15.44 0.92 -32.93
C THR A 456 -14.70 1.60 -31.79
N ILE A 457 -13.80 2.54 -32.10
CA ILE A 457 -13.03 3.32 -31.11
C ILE A 457 -13.97 4.02 -30.13
N THR A 458 -14.97 4.71 -30.66
CA THR A 458 -15.93 5.47 -29.86
C THR A 458 -16.90 4.59 -29.07
N SER A 459 -17.27 3.42 -29.59
CA SER A 459 -18.16 2.48 -28.89
C SER A 459 -17.54 1.90 -27.62
N ILE A 460 -16.20 1.73 -27.58
CA ILE A 460 -15.51 1.24 -26.38
C ILE A 460 -15.23 2.35 -25.34
N GLY A 461 -15.77 3.55 -25.57
CA GLY A 461 -15.70 4.69 -24.66
C GLY A 461 -14.48 5.58 -24.86
N ILE A 462 -13.83 5.54 -26.02
CA ILE A 462 -12.63 6.33 -26.34
C ILE A 462 -13.00 7.39 -27.38
N PRO A 463 -13.03 8.68 -27.01
CA PRO A 463 -13.26 9.73 -28.00
C PRO A 463 -12.01 9.97 -28.86
N ILE A 464 -12.22 10.56 -30.03
CA ILE A 464 -11.16 10.93 -30.99
C ILE A 464 -11.12 12.45 -31.07
N LEU A 465 -9.99 13.05 -30.68
CA LEU A 465 -9.75 14.49 -30.77
C LEU A 465 -9.31 14.86 -32.19
N THR A 466 -9.99 15.84 -32.81
CA THR A 466 -9.70 16.27 -34.18
C THR A 466 -8.42 17.09 -34.29
N PRO A 467 -7.82 17.25 -35.50
CA PRO A 467 -6.54 17.95 -35.66
C PRO A 467 -6.53 19.41 -35.18
N ASP A 468 -7.67 20.10 -35.23
CA ASP A 468 -7.86 21.47 -34.73
C ASP A 468 -7.93 21.55 -33.20
N GLY A 469 -8.03 20.42 -32.51
CA GLY A 469 -8.14 20.32 -31.05
C GLY A 469 -9.45 20.88 -30.46
N GLY A 470 -10.37 21.34 -31.32
CA GLY A 470 -11.62 22.00 -30.90
C GLY A 470 -12.83 21.08 -30.93
N ARG A 471 -12.74 19.89 -31.54
CA ARG A 471 -13.86 18.95 -31.69
C ARG A 471 -13.45 17.54 -31.30
N ILE A 472 -14.44 16.77 -30.86
CA ILE A 472 -14.27 15.33 -30.60
C ILE A 472 -15.28 14.53 -31.41
N ILE A 473 -14.87 13.36 -31.86
CA ILE A 473 -15.77 12.31 -32.32
C ILE A 473 -15.98 11.40 -31.12
N ARG A 474 -17.23 11.27 -30.63
CA ARG A 474 -17.54 10.51 -29.40
C ARG A 474 -18.65 9.48 -29.64
N GLY A 475 -18.63 8.44 -28.80
CA GLY A 475 -19.66 7.41 -28.74
C GLY A 475 -20.66 7.69 -27.63
N PRO A 476 -21.49 6.73 -27.20
CA PRO A 476 -22.43 6.92 -26.10
C PRO A 476 -21.73 7.10 -24.74
N LEU A 477 -20.54 6.54 -24.59
CA LEU A 477 -19.73 6.60 -23.37
C LEU A 477 -18.39 7.30 -23.65
N ILE A 478 -17.86 8.00 -22.65
CA ILE A 478 -16.48 8.49 -22.62
C ILE A 478 -15.89 8.00 -21.29
N LYS A 479 -14.79 7.25 -21.34
CA LYS A 479 -14.15 6.67 -20.15
C LYS A 479 -13.28 7.67 -19.38
N ILE A 480 -12.68 8.63 -20.09
CA ILE A 480 -11.83 9.69 -19.51
C ILE A 480 -12.50 11.04 -19.77
N PRO A 481 -12.80 11.85 -18.75
CA PRO A 481 -12.35 11.73 -17.35
C PRO A 481 -13.05 10.62 -16.54
N GLU A 482 -12.33 10.05 -15.57
CA GLU A 482 -12.83 9.01 -14.67
C GLU A 482 -13.73 9.59 -13.56
N ARG A 483 -14.80 10.31 -13.93
CA ARG A 483 -15.75 10.87 -12.95
C ARG A 483 -17.07 10.10 -13.02
N LYS A 484 -17.30 9.23 -12.04
CA LYS A 484 -18.54 8.46 -11.90
C LYS A 484 -19.70 9.27 -11.30
N GLU A 485 -19.39 10.41 -10.68
CA GLU A 485 -20.30 11.16 -9.80
C GLU A 485 -21.08 12.27 -10.52
N SER A 486 -20.67 12.69 -11.72
CA SER A 486 -21.35 13.73 -12.49
C SER A 486 -21.38 13.38 -13.98
N ALA A 487 -22.56 13.52 -14.60
CA ALA A 487 -22.73 13.33 -16.04
C ALA A 487 -22.08 14.44 -16.88
N GLU A 488 -21.80 15.59 -16.27
CA GLU A 488 -21.19 16.76 -16.91
C GLU A 488 -19.93 17.22 -16.16
N VAL A 489 -18.91 17.62 -16.92
CA VAL A 489 -17.62 18.08 -16.39
C VAL A 489 -17.24 19.37 -17.11
N ALA A 490 -17.06 20.45 -16.35
CA ALA A 490 -16.47 21.67 -16.87
C ALA A 490 -15.01 21.42 -17.26
N PHE A 491 -14.56 22.00 -18.38
CA PHE A 491 -13.20 21.82 -18.89
C PHE A 491 -12.58 23.14 -19.31
N ASP A 492 -11.26 23.17 -19.26
CA ASP A 492 -10.43 24.17 -19.94
C ASP A 492 -9.49 23.46 -20.94
N LYS A 493 -8.62 24.23 -21.61
CA LYS A 493 -7.64 23.66 -22.56
C LYS A 493 -6.67 22.69 -21.90
N SER A 494 -6.27 22.95 -20.64
CA SER A 494 -5.37 22.08 -19.88
C SER A 494 -6.02 20.73 -19.59
N SER A 495 -7.31 20.74 -19.28
CA SER A 495 -8.12 19.55 -19.03
C SER A 495 -8.21 18.66 -20.27
N ILE A 496 -8.42 19.27 -21.46
CA ILE A 496 -8.43 18.53 -22.73
C ILE A 496 -7.07 17.88 -22.98
N ASP A 497 -5.96 18.59 -22.75
CA ASP A 497 -4.62 18.04 -22.92
C ASP A 497 -4.36 16.85 -21.98
N GLU A 498 -4.80 16.97 -20.73
CA GLU A 498 -4.68 15.89 -19.75
C GLU A 498 -5.51 14.66 -20.15
N TRP A 499 -6.77 14.86 -20.53
CA TRP A 499 -7.68 13.78 -20.93
C TRP A 499 -7.24 13.12 -22.22
N ALA A 500 -6.82 13.92 -23.19
CA ALA A 500 -6.26 13.43 -24.43
C ALA A 500 -5.04 12.56 -24.15
N ARG A 501 -4.09 13.02 -23.33
CA ARG A 501 -2.92 12.23 -22.92
C ARG A 501 -3.33 10.90 -22.30
N LYS A 502 -4.25 10.90 -21.34
CA LYS A 502 -4.69 9.73 -20.56
C LYS A 502 -5.56 8.72 -21.30
N GLY A 503 -6.27 9.08 -22.36
CA GLY A 503 -7.16 8.09 -22.97
C GLY A 503 -8.01 8.49 -24.15
N TRP A 504 -7.76 9.62 -24.82
CA TRP A 504 -8.43 9.93 -26.08
C TRP A 504 -7.47 9.71 -27.24
N VAL A 505 -7.96 9.17 -28.36
CA VAL A 505 -7.15 9.09 -29.59
C VAL A 505 -6.91 10.52 -30.08
N ASP A 506 -5.66 10.96 -30.09
CA ASP A 506 -5.28 12.33 -30.36
C ASP A 506 -4.68 12.48 -31.76
N LEU A 507 -5.44 13.12 -32.66
CA LEU A 507 -5.03 13.34 -34.05
C LEU A 507 -4.30 14.68 -34.28
N ARG A 508 -4.01 15.43 -33.22
CA ARG A 508 -3.34 16.72 -33.36
C ARG A 508 -1.88 16.52 -33.81
N PRO A 509 -1.32 17.46 -34.60
CA PRO A 509 0.08 17.42 -35.02
C PRO A 509 1.05 17.22 -33.84
N LYS A 510 0.80 17.89 -32.71
CA LYS A 510 1.58 17.76 -31.47
C LYS A 510 1.68 16.31 -30.95
N ASN A 511 0.61 15.51 -31.03
CA ASN A 511 0.68 14.10 -30.60
C ASN A 511 1.45 13.25 -31.62
N ILE A 512 1.39 13.59 -32.90
CA ILE A 512 2.15 12.91 -33.95
C ILE A 512 3.65 13.17 -33.79
N GLU A 513 4.06 14.36 -33.37
CA GLU A 513 5.48 14.65 -33.05
C GLU A 513 6.00 13.75 -31.91
N VAL A 514 5.16 13.44 -30.92
CA VAL A 514 5.47 12.47 -29.86
C VAL A 514 5.67 11.08 -30.45
N TRP A 515 4.77 10.63 -31.33
CA TRP A 515 4.91 9.37 -32.07
C TRP A 515 6.17 9.33 -32.95
N GLN A 516 6.50 10.41 -33.64
CA GLN A 516 7.72 10.50 -34.44
C GLN A 516 8.97 10.40 -33.57
N SER A 517 8.96 11.02 -32.39
CA SER A 517 10.05 10.93 -31.42
C SER A 517 10.23 9.49 -30.93
N ARG A 518 9.14 8.82 -30.55
CA ARG A 518 9.12 7.38 -30.20
C ARG A 518 9.68 6.51 -31.32
N PHE A 519 9.24 6.71 -32.55
CA PHE A 519 9.70 5.93 -33.70
C PHE A 519 11.16 6.21 -34.07
N LYS A 520 11.66 7.44 -33.87
CA LYS A 520 13.09 7.76 -34.02
C LYS A 520 13.93 6.98 -33.01
N GLU A 521 13.48 6.87 -31.75
CA GLU A 521 14.16 6.07 -30.73
C GLU A 521 14.13 4.57 -31.05
N MET A 522 12.97 4.04 -31.45
CA MET A 522 12.85 2.65 -31.91
C MET A 522 13.79 2.36 -33.09
N ARG A 523 13.80 3.21 -34.13
CA ARG A 523 14.67 3.05 -35.32
C ARG A 523 16.17 3.06 -34.97
N ARG A 524 16.58 3.94 -34.04
CA ARG A 524 17.98 3.98 -33.56
C ARG A 524 18.37 2.64 -32.94
N SER A 525 17.49 2.04 -32.15
CA SER A 525 17.73 0.75 -31.51
C SER A 525 17.78 -0.43 -32.51
N THR A 526 16.99 -0.38 -33.60
CA THR A 526 16.97 -1.41 -34.65
C THR A 526 18.29 -1.48 -35.42
N ARG A 527 18.94 -0.34 -35.65
CA ARG A 527 20.25 -0.30 -36.33
C ARG A 527 21.37 -0.89 -35.47
N ALA A 528 21.39 -0.58 -34.18
CA ALA A 528 22.36 -1.13 -33.24
C ALA A 528 22.27 -2.68 -33.13
N LEU A 529 21.07 -3.25 -33.26
CA LEU A 529 20.83 -4.71 -33.25
C LEU A 529 21.57 -5.46 -34.37
N VAL A 530 21.73 -4.84 -35.53
CA VAL A 530 22.38 -5.47 -36.69
C VAL A 530 23.91 -5.46 -36.53
N ASP A 531 24.45 -4.43 -35.88
CA ASP A 531 25.89 -4.20 -35.78
C ASP A 531 26.53 -4.86 -34.55
N GLU A 532 25.78 -5.04 -33.46
CA GLU A 532 26.30 -5.47 -32.15
C GLU A 532 25.78 -6.85 -31.67
N GLY A 533 25.02 -7.57 -32.51
CA GLY A 533 24.57 -8.94 -32.25
C GLY A 533 23.66 -9.08 -31.02
N SER A 534 23.82 -10.16 -30.23
CA SER A 534 22.93 -10.45 -29.09
C SER A 534 23.06 -9.47 -27.92
N ALA A 535 24.20 -8.80 -27.78
CA ALA A 535 24.43 -7.79 -26.73
C ALA A 535 23.59 -6.51 -26.96
N ALA A 536 23.17 -6.28 -28.20
CA ALA A 536 22.34 -5.15 -28.60
C ALA A 536 20.85 -5.33 -28.27
N VAL A 537 20.43 -6.54 -27.87
CA VAL A 537 19.06 -6.83 -27.46
C VAL A 537 18.86 -6.32 -26.03
N THR A 538 18.37 -5.09 -25.91
CA THR A 538 18.03 -4.47 -24.65
C THR A 538 16.53 -4.19 -24.58
N MET A 539 16.04 -3.73 -23.43
CA MET A 539 14.66 -3.29 -23.28
C MET A 539 14.28 -2.11 -24.20
N LYS A 540 15.28 -1.34 -24.66
CA LYS A 540 15.10 -0.23 -25.61
C LYS A 540 15.02 -0.71 -27.06
N SER A 541 15.22 -1.99 -27.31
CA SER A 541 15.34 -2.51 -28.67
C SER A 541 13.96 -2.80 -29.27
N TYR A 542 13.76 -2.33 -30.50
CA TYR A 542 12.62 -2.67 -31.35
C TYR A 542 13.13 -3.36 -32.61
N SER A 543 12.65 -4.58 -32.86
CA SER A 543 13.28 -5.51 -33.83
C SER A 543 12.67 -5.48 -35.24
N TYR A 544 11.79 -4.52 -35.55
CA TYR A 544 11.05 -4.49 -36.81
C TYR A 544 11.15 -3.12 -37.48
N ASP A 545 11.13 -3.07 -38.81
CA ASP A 545 10.95 -1.80 -39.54
C ASP A 545 9.46 -1.45 -39.72
N GLU A 546 8.60 -2.48 -39.68
CA GLU A 546 7.15 -2.36 -39.74
C GLU A 546 6.55 -1.99 -38.38
N ILE A 547 5.38 -1.33 -38.41
CA ILE A 547 4.63 -1.03 -37.20
C ILE A 547 3.87 -2.29 -36.74
N HIS A 548 4.35 -2.92 -35.67
CA HIS A 548 3.67 -3.99 -34.96
C HIS A 548 2.96 -3.40 -33.74
N ILE A 549 1.65 -3.12 -33.87
CA ILE A 549 0.84 -2.40 -32.87
C ILE A 549 1.09 -2.83 -31.42
N GLY A 550 1.09 -4.13 -31.11
CA GLY A 550 1.32 -4.62 -29.75
C GLY A 550 2.77 -4.50 -29.28
N GLU A 551 3.74 -4.68 -30.17
CA GLU A 551 5.18 -4.56 -29.84
C GLU A 551 5.56 -3.09 -29.61
N VAL A 552 5.01 -2.17 -30.41
CA VAL A 552 5.20 -0.73 -30.27
C VAL A 552 4.66 -0.24 -28.93
N VAL A 553 3.43 -0.63 -28.56
CA VAL A 553 2.85 -0.23 -27.27
C VAL A 553 3.56 -0.90 -26.10
N GLY A 554 3.97 -2.17 -26.26
CA GLY A 554 4.81 -2.85 -25.27
C GLY A 554 6.15 -2.14 -25.04
N TRP A 555 6.79 -1.65 -26.10
CA TRP A 555 8.00 -0.84 -26.01
C TRP A 555 7.76 0.47 -25.25
N ILE A 556 6.64 1.16 -25.50
CA ILE A 556 6.27 2.40 -24.80
C ILE A 556 6.13 2.12 -23.30
N PHE A 557 5.42 1.05 -22.90
CA PHE A 557 5.27 0.71 -21.49
C PHE A 557 6.58 0.34 -20.80
N ASN A 558 7.49 -0.33 -21.51
CA ASN A 558 8.79 -0.67 -20.96
C ASN A 558 9.68 0.56 -20.75
N ASN A 559 9.63 1.55 -21.66
CA ASN A 559 10.61 2.64 -21.72
C ASN A 559 10.10 3.98 -21.17
N GLU A 560 8.82 4.29 -21.31
CA GLU A 560 8.20 5.52 -20.80
C GLU A 560 7.59 5.30 -19.41
N GLU A 561 6.71 4.31 -19.27
CA GLU A 561 6.02 4.01 -18.01
C GLU A 561 6.89 3.21 -17.02
N LYS A 562 8.03 2.69 -17.48
CA LYS A 562 8.89 1.76 -16.73
C LYS A 562 8.08 0.58 -16.15
N GLY A 563 7.02 0.16 -16.83
CA GLY A 563 6.13 -0.92 -16.42
C GLY A 563 6.67 -2.32 -16.75
N TYR A 564 8.00 -2.50 -16.70
CA TYR A 564 8.63 -3.77 -17.01
C TYR A 564 8.81 -4.60 -15.75
N ARG A 565 9.00 -5.89 -15.96
CA ARG A 565 9.20 -6.84 -14.87
C ARG A 565 10.63 -6.77 -14.34
N ILE A 566 10.76 -6.54 -13.03
CA ILE A 566 12.03 -6.69 -12.30
C ILE A 566 12.23 -8.14 -11.87
N LYS A 567 13.49 -8.58 -11.90
CA LYS A 567 14.02 -9.72 -11.18
C LYS A 567 15.32 -9.31 -10.50
#